data_AF-A0A1C3VHS1-F1
#
_entry.id   AF-A0A1C3VHS1-F1
#
_cell.length_a   1.000
_cell.length_b   1.000
_cell.length_c   1.000
_cell.angle_alpha   90.00
_cell.angle_beta   90.00
_cell.angle_gamma   90.00
#
_symmetry.space_group_name_H-M   'P 1'
#
loop_
_entity.id
_entity.type
_entity.pdbx_description
1 polymer ?
#
loop_
_entity_poly.entity_id
_entity_poly.type
_entity_poly.pdbx_seq_one_letter_code
_entity_poly.pdbx_strand_id
1 'polypeptide(L)'
;MIDNGPDGFMLIGLHKLAAQNGDGLVPELYELLMRRAEEQRRAANVATFPAWKTRQPGEAPEQPLDEASRNGANVVAFAPDVDKTVARRKKV
;
A
#
# COMPACT_ATOMS: atom_id res chain seq x y z
N MET A 1 -2.83 16.75 25.03
CA MET A 1 -3.49 15.48 24.65
C MET A 1 -2.48 14.39 24.98
N ILE A 2 -2.85 13.37 25.76
CA ILE A 2 -1.89 12.47 26.41
C ILE A 2 -1.38 11.45 25.38
N ASP A 3 -0.21 11.74 24.78
CA ASP A 3 0.55 10.79 23.97
C ASP A 3 1.35 9.85 24.89
N ASN A 4 0.65 9.02 25.66
CA ASN A 4 1.25 7.86 26.32
C ASN A 4 0.89 6.64 25.47
N GLY A 5 1.73 6.34 24.49
CA GLY A 5 1.73 5.01 23.89
C GLY A 5 1.93 3.94 24.98
N PRO A 6 1.39 2.73 24.82
CA PRO A 6 1.44 1.73 25.86
C PRO A 6 2.90 1.45 26.25
N ASP A 7 3.15 1.55 27.55
CA ASP A 7 4.47 1.44 28.16
C ASP A 7 5.09 0.08 27.79
N GLY A 8 6.39 0.04 27.46
CA GLY A 8 7.05 -1.16 26.92
C GLY A 8 6.92 -2.38 27.84
N PHE A 9 6.80 -2.15 29.15
CA PHE A 9 6.54 -3.19 30.15
C PHE A 9 5.11 -3.77 30.08
N MET A 10 4.11 -2.97 29.71
CA MET A 10 2.75 -3.47 29.48
C MET A 10 2.70 -4.37 28.25
N LEU A 11 3.43 -4.02 27.19
CA LEU A 11 3.52 -4.84 25.98
C LEU A 11 4.13 -6.21 26.26
N ILE A 12 5.18 -6.29 27.08
CA ILE A 12 5.80 -7.57 27.48
C ILE A 12 4.82 -8.43 28.31
N GLY A 13 4.05 -7.81 29.21
CA GLY A 13 3.03 -8.50 30.00
C GLY A 13 1.89 -9.05 29.13
N LEU A 14 1.44 -8.28 28.15
CA LEU A 14 0.40 -8.68 27.21
C LEU A 14 0.86 -9.83 26.30
N HIS A 15 2.11 -9.78 25.81
CA HIS A 15 2.71 -10.86 25.01
C HIS A 15 2.67 -12.21 25.74
N LYS A 16 3.03 -12.24 27.02
CA LYS A 16 2.99 -13.47 27.83
C LYS A 16 1.57 -13.99 28.03
N LEU A 17 0.61 -13.11 28.28
CA LEU A 17 -0.80 -13.47 28.46
C LEU A 17 -1.43 -14.01 27.16
N ALA A 18 -1.16 -13.35 26.03
CA ALA A 18 -1.62 -13.78 24.73
C ALA A 18 -1.04 -15.15 24.35
N ALA A 19 0.27 -15.38 24.59
CA ALA A 19 0.91 -16.68 24.37
C ALA A 19 0.33 -17.78 25.27
N GLN A 20 -0.03 -17.47 26.52
CA GLN A 20 -0.67 -18.41 27.45
C GLN A 20 -2.13 -18.76 27.06
N ASN A 21 -2.85 -17.83 26.44
CA ASN A 21 -4.23 -18.02 26.00
C ASN A 21 -4.37 -18.54 24.57
N GLY A 22 -3.25 -18.83 23.88
CA GLY A 22 -3.24 -19.31 22.49
C GLY A 22 -3.40 -18.22 21.43
N ASP A 23 -3.37 -16.95 21.82
CA ASP A 23 -3.56 -15.74 21.01
C ASP A 23 -2.21 -15.08 20.63
N GLY A 24 -1.17 -15.88 20.42
CA GLY A 24 0.21 -15.42 20.17
C GLY A 24 0.41 -14.50 18.95
N LEU A 25 -0.63 -14.26 18.15
CA LEU A 25 -0.65 -13.37 16.99
C LEU A 25 -1.05 -11.92 17.31
N VAL A 26 -1.67 -11.67 18.47
CA VAL A 26 -2.19 -10.34 18.84
C VAL A 26 -1.11 -9.26 18.90
N PRO A 27 0.10 -9.51 19.44
CA PRO A 27 1.12 -8.48 19.53
C PRO A 27 1.75 -8.11 18.18
N GLU A 28 2.04 -9.08 17.33
CA GLU A 28 2.58 -8.85 15.97
C GLU A 28 1.58 -8.04 15.12
N LEU A 29 0.29 -8.33 15.27
CA LEU A 29 -0.78 -7.54 14.66
C LEU A 29 -0.82 -6.12 15.19
N TYR A 30 -0.64 -5.94 16.50
CA TYR A 30 -0.58 -4.61 17.11
C TYR A 30 0.60 -3.79 16.55
N GLU A 31 1.80 -4.37 16.48
CA GLU A 31 2.98 -3.69 15.91
C GLU A 31 2.77 -3.35 14.43
N LEU A 32 2.22 -4.28 13.64
CA LEU A 32 1.89 -4.05 12.23
C LEU A 32 0.89 -2.90 12.05
N LEU A 33 -0.15 -2.84 12.88
CA LEU A 33 -1.15 -1.78 12.85
C LEU A 33 -0.57 -0.43 13.27
N MET A 34 0.29 -0.39 14.29
CA MET A 34 0.96 0.84 14.72
C MET A 34 1.90 1.37 13.65
N ARG A 35 2.68 0.50 13.00
CA ARG A 35 3.53 0.88 11.86
C ARG A 35 2.72 1.47 10.72
N ARG A 36 1.59 0.85 10.36
CA ARG A 36 0.70 1.36 9.32
C ARG A 36 0.09 2.72 9.68
N ALA A 37 -0.30 2.91 10.94
CA ALA A 37 -0.82 4.19 11.41
C ALA A 37 0.22 5.31 11.34
N GLU A 38 1.48 5.00 11.65
CA GLU A 38 2.60 5.92 11.52
C GLU A 38 2.89 6.29 10.06
N GLU A 39 2.90 5.30 9.14
CA GLU A 39 3.05 5.54 7.70
C GLU A 39 1.93 6.45 7.15
N GLN A 40 0.68 6.22 7.58
CA GLN A 40 -0.46 7.05 7.18
C GLN A 40 -0.36 8.49 7.70
N ARG A 41 0.20 8.70 8.90
CA ARG A 41 0.43 10.05 9.46
C ARG A 41 1.47 10.82 8.66
N ARG A 42 2.52 10.15 8.18
CA ARG A 42 3.59 10.77 7.37
C ARG A 42 3.10 11.19 5.99
N ALA A 43 2.21 10.42 5.40
CA ALA A 43 1.68 10.67 4.07
C ALA A 43 0.16 10.45 4.03
N ALA A 44 -0.59 11.44 4.53
CA ALA A 44 -2.05 11.34 4.68
C ALA A 44 -2.78 11.08 3.35
N ASN A 45 -2.20 11.50 2.23
CA ASN A 45 -2.73 11.33 0.88
C ASN A 45 -2.23 10.06 0.17
N VAL A 46 -1.40 9.23 0.82
CA VAL A 46 -0.90 7.97 0.26
C VAL A 46 -1.64 6.82 0.93
N ALA A 47 -2.18 5.90 0.12
CA ALA A 47 -2.78 4.66 0.59
C ALA A 47 -2.17 3.48 -0.17
N THR A 48 -1.66 2.50 0.56
CA THR A 48 -1.11 1.28 -0.04
C THR A 48 -2.24 0.46 -0.66
N PHE A 49 -2.10 0.13 -1.95
CA PHE A 49 -3.07 -0.72 -2.64
C PHE A 49 -2.99 -2.17 -2.10
N PRO A 50 -4.12 -2.85 -1.87
CA PRO A 50 -4.09 -4.18 -1.26
C PRO A 50 -3.47 -5.23 -2.21
N ALA A 51 -2.45 -5.95 -1.73
CA ALA A 51 -1.71 -6.94 -2.54
C ALA A 51 -2.62 -8.05 -3.11
N TRP A 52 -3.63 -8.49 -2.35
CA TRP A 52 -4.62 -9.50 -2.76
C TRP A 52 -5.60 -9.01 -3.83
N LYS A 53 -5.70 -7.69 -4.04
CA LYS A 53 -6.41 -7.10 -5.18
C LYS A 53 -5.49 -6.81 -6.36
N THR A 54 -4.19 -7.10 -6.24
CA THR A 54 -3.20 -6.83 -7.27
C THR A 54 -3.15 -8.00 -8.24
N ARG A 55 -3.51 -7.72 -9.49
CA ARG A 55 -3.37 -8.67 -10.59
C ARG A 55 -1.89 -8.87 -10.92
N GLN A 56 -1.48 -10.10 -11.25
CA GLN A 56 -0.14 -10.36 -11.74
C GLN A 56 0.11 -9.68 -13.12
N PRO A 57 1.35 -9.24 -13.42
CA PRO A 57 1.67 -8.72 -14.73
C PRO A 57 1.31 -9.73 -15.84
N GLY A 58 0.44 -9.33 -16.77
CA GLY A 58 0.01 -10.15 -17.90
C GLY A 58 -1.34 -10.87 -17.75
N GLU A 59 -1.93 -10.92 -16.56
CA GLU A 59 -3.02 -11.87 -16.24
C GLU A 59 -4.42 -11.62 -16.85
N ALA A 60 -4.71 -10.76 -17.83
CA ALA A 60 -6.12 -10.42 -18.20
C ALA A 60 -7.02 -9.89 -17.04
N PRO A 61 -7.84 -8.86 -17.27
CA PRO A 61 -8.69 -8.30 -16.22
C PRO A 61 -9.95 -9.17 -16.01
N GLU A 62 -10.41 -9.27 -14.76
CA GLU A 62 -11.65 -9.98 -14.41
C GLU A 62 -12.89 -9.34 -15.07
N GLN A 63 -12.89 -8.01 -15.13
CA GLN A 63 -13.91 -7.24 -15.81
C GLN A 63 -13.40 -6.80 -17.19
N PRO A 64 -14.20 -6.91 -18.26
CA PRO A 64 -13.80 -6.42 -19.57
C PRO A 64 -13.47 -4.93 -19.49
N LEU A 65 -12.37 -4.55 -20.14
CA LEU A 65 -12.01 -3.15 -20.30
C LEU A 65 -13.11 -2.40 -21.03
N ASP A 66 -13.43 -1.20 -20.55
CA ASP A 66 -14.28 -0.27 -21.28
C ASP A 66 -13.60 0.18 -22.58
N GLU A 67 -14.38 0.77 -23.49
CA GLU A 67 -13.88 1.16 -24.81
C GLU A 67 -12.72 2.17 -24.73
N ALA A 68 -12.78 3.11 -23.79
CA ALA A 68 -11.72 4.07 -23.55
C ALA A 68 -10.41 3.39 -23.12
N SER A 69 -10.45 2.44 -22.17
CA SER A 69 -9.26 1.73 -21.72
C SER A 69 -8.71 0.77 -22.77
N ARG A 70 -9.56 0.15 -23.59
CA ARG A 70 -9.13 -0.68 -24.73
C ARG A 70 -8.34 0.12 -25.75
N ASN A 71 -8.74 1.36 -25.99
CA ASN A 71 -8.08 2.27 -26.92
C ASN A 71 -6.90 3.03 -26.29
N GLY A 72 -6.60 2.79 -25.01
CA GLY A 72 -5.53 3.48 -24.26
C GLY A 72 -5.84 4.95 -23.94
N ALA A 73 -7.09 5.39 -24.13
CA ALA A 73 -7.54 6.76 -23.85
C ALA A 73 -7.71 7.05 -22.34
N ASN A 74 -7.53 6.04 -21.48
CA ASN A 74 -7.47 6.18 -20.04
C ASN A 74 -6.08 6.59 -19.51
N VAL A 75 -5.06 6.65 -20.38
CA VAL A 75 -3.69 7.04 -20.00
C VAL A 75 -3.47 8.50 -20.32
N VAL A 76 -3.35 9.33 -19.28
CA VAL A 76 -2.92 10.73 -19.43
C VAL A 76 -1.40 10.77 -19.40
N ALA A 77 -0.78 11.13 -20.53
CA ALA A 77 0.65 11.40 -20.56
C ALA A 77 0.93 12.71 -19.82
N PHE A 78 2.01 12.76 -19.05
CA PHE A 78 2.54 14.03 -18.59
C PHE A 78 2.83 14.91 -19.82
N ALA A 79 2.41 16.17 -19.77
CA ALA A 79 2.77 17.12 -20.79
C ALA A 79 4.31 17.08 -20.92
N PRO A 80 4.86 17.01 -22.15
CA PRO A 80 6.29 17.15 -22.30
C PRO A 80 6.67 18.49 -21.69
N ASP A 81 7.66 18.46 -20.80
CA ASP A 81 8.33 19.68 -20.37
C ASP A 81 8.73 20.42 -21.65
N VAL A 82 8.50 21.74 -21.69
CA VAL A 82 8.46 22.55 -22.93
C VAL A 82 9.80 22.52 -23.69
N ASP A 83 10.84 21.83 -23.19
CA ASP A 83 12.20 21.97 -23.68
C ASP A 83 12.98 20.67 -24.00
N LYS A 84 12.37 19.47 -24.02
CA LYS A 84 13.13 18.26 -24.43
C LYS A 84 12.37 17.34 -25.37
N THR A 85 12.56 17.56 -26.67
CA THR A 85 12.28 16.59 -27.73
C THR A 85 13.05 15.29 -27.49
N VAL A 86 12.39 14.27 -26.95
CA VAL A 86 12.95 12.92 -26.87
C VAL A 86 12.60 12.16 -28.15
N ALA A 87 13.62 11.84 -28.95
CA ALA A 87 13.46 11.13 -30.21
C ALA A 87 12.82 9.75 -29.99
N ARG A 88 11.71 9.49 -30.71
CA ARG A 88 10.96 8.23 -30.67
C ARG A 88 11.84 7.09 -31.16
N ARG A 89 12.17 6.13 -30.29
CA ARG A 89 12.95 4.94 -30.65
C ARG A 89 12.11 4.04 -31.56
N LYS A 90 12.56 3.80 -32.80
CA LYS A 90 11.93 2.86 -33.73
C LYS A 90 12.06 1.44 -33.16
N LYS A 91 10.94 0.71 -33.11
CA LYS A 91 10.92 -0.74 -32.89
C LYS A 91 11.59 -1.43 -34.09
N VAL A 92 12.51 -2.35 -33.79
CA VAL A 92 13.12 -3.31 -34.73
C VAL A 92 12.22 -4.53 -34.80
#